data_AF-A0A7X8LVD4-F1
#
_entry.id   AF-A0A7X8LVD4-F1
#
_cell.length_a   1.000
_cell.length_b   1.000
_cell.length_c   1.000
_cell.angle_alpha   90.00
_cell.angle_beta   90.00
_cell.angle_gamma   90.00
#
_symmetry.space_group_name_H-M   'P 1'
#
loop_
_entity.id
_entity.type
_entity.pdbx_description
1 polymer ?
#
loop_
_entity_poly.entity_id
_entity_poly.type
_entity_poly.pdbx_seq_one_letter_code
_entity_poly.pdbx_strand_id
1 'polypeptide(L)' 'SDEELEERRSSWISPPPKIKTGYLARYARFVSSASEGAVLKL' A
#
# COMPACT_ATOMS: atom_id res chain seq x y z
N SER A 1 5.61 -11.25 20.89
CA SER A 1 7.05 -10.90 20.79
C SER A 1 7.27 -10.16 19.47
N ASP A 2 8.32 -9.36 19.33
CA ASP A 2 8.69 -8.78 18.02
C ASP A 2 8.92 -9.89 16.97
N GLU A 3 9.39 -11.05 17.42
CA GLU A 3 9.56 -12.27 16.61
C GLU A 3 8.24 -12.72 15.96
N GLU A 4 7.14 -12.69 16.70
CA GLU A 4 5.82 -13.10 16.21
C GLU A 4 5.26 -12.11 15.17
N LEU A 5 5.57 -10.82 15.32
CA LEU A 5 5.19 -9.81 14.33
C LEU A 5 5.99 -9.98 13.05
N GLU A 6 7.27 -10.35 13.15
CA GLU A 6 8.12 -10.56 11.99
C GLU A 6 7.71 -11.82 11.20
N GLU A 7 7.36 -12.91 11.90
CA GLU A 7 6.77 -14.10 11.30
C GLU A 7 5.48 -13.77 10.53
N ARG A 8 4.56 -13.01 11.15
CA ARG A 8 3.32 -12.58 10.49
C ARG A 8 3.58 -11.72 9.25
N ARG A 9 4.54 -10.79 9.31
CA ARG A 9 4.95 -9.95 8.17
C ARG A 9 5.53 -10.79 7.03
N SER A 10 6.33 -11.80 7.34
CA SER A 10 6.91 -12.70 6.33
C SER A 10 5.83 -13.49 5.56
N SER A 11 4.73 -13.83 6.23
CA SER A 11 3.60 -14.54 5.64
C SER A 11 2.57 -13.62 4.95
N TRP A 12 2.70 -12.30 5.09
CA TRP A 12 1.70 -11.35 4.62
C TRP A 12 1.77 -11.16 3.11
N ILE A 13 0.64 -11.38 2.44
CA ILE A 13 0.49 -11.18 1.00
C ILE A 13 -0.42 -9.96 0.79
N SER A 14 0.11 -8.94 0.12
CA SER A 14 -0.65 -7.72 -0.17
C SER A 14 -1.87 -8.02 -1.05
N PRO A 15 -3.08 -7.61 -0.65
CA PRO A 15 -4.27 -7.84 -1.45
C PRO A 15 -4.26 -6.99 -2.73
N PRO A 16 -4.92 -7.45 -3.80
CA PRO A 16 -5.01 -6.68 -5.03
C PRO A 16 -5.83 -5.40 -4.83
N PRO A 17 -5.56 -4.33 -5.60
CA PRO A 17 -6.35 -3.11 -5.55
C PRO A 17 -7.80 -3.37 -5.98
N LYS A 18 -8.75 -2.80 -5.23
CA LYS A 18 -10.18 -2.92 -5.48
C LYS A 18 -10.60 -2.35 -6.84
N ILE A 19 -9.91 -1.30 -7.29
CA ILE A 19 -10.17 -0.61 -8.56
C ILE A 19 -8.90 -0.66 -9.39
N LYS A 20 -9.00 -1.27 -10.57
CA LYS A 20 -7.86 -1.54 -11.45
C LYS A 20 -7.75 -0.56 -12.63
N THR A 21 -8.77 0.27 -12.86
CA THR A 21 -8.85 1.20 -14.01
C THR A 21 -9.16 2.63 -13.59
N GLY A 22 -8.96 3.57 -14.52
CA GLY A 22 -9.30 4.98 -14.35
C GLY A 22 -8.41 5.72 -13.36
N TYR A 23 -8.91 6.86 -12.86
CA TYR A 23 -8.13 7.76 -12.02
C TYR A 23 -7.74 7.16 -10.67
N LEU A 24 -8.61 6.34 -10.07
CA LEU A 24 -8.34 5.70 -8.78
C LEU A 24 -7.23 4.66 -8.88
N ALA A 25 -7.10 3.97 -10.02
CA ALA A 25 -5.96 3.11 -10.27
C ALA A 25 -4.65 3.90 -10.42
N ARG A 26 -4.70 5.09 -11.03
CA ARG A 26 -3.54 6.00 -11.07
C ARG A 26 -3.18 6.48 -9.67
N TYR A 27 -4.16 6.94 -8.90
CA TYR A 27 -3.96 7.43 -7.54
C TYR A 27 -3.35 6.36 -6.63
N ALA A 28 -3.94 5.15 -6.59
CA ALA A 28 -3.46 4.05 -5.77
C ALA A 28 -2.02 3.61 -6.09
N ARG A 29 -1.52 3.90 -7.31
CA ARG A 29 -0.15 3.57 -7.72
C ARG A 29 0.89 4.61 -7.33
N PHE A 30 0.52 5.89 -7.25
CA PHE A 30 1.47 7.00 -7.13
C PHE A 30 1.30 7.82 -5.85
N VAL A 31 0.24 7.59 -5.06
CA VAL A 31 0.02 8.31 -3.81
C VAL A 31 1.08 7.93 -2.77
N SER A 32 1.63 8.94 -2.10
CA SER A 32 2.53 8.76 -0.97
C SER A 32 1.78 8.35 0.32
N SER A 33 2.51 8.00 1.38
CA SER A 33 1.87 7.72 2.66
C SER A 33 1.13 8.95 3.19
N ALA A 34 0.15 8.72 4.08
CA ALA A 34 -0.56 9.82 4.73
C ALA A 34 0.38 10.72 5.55
N SER A 35 1.44 10.16 6.13
CA SER A 35 2.47 10.92 6.86
C SER A 35 3.28 11.85 5.95
N GLU A 36 3.40 11.52 4.66
CA GLU A 36 4.03 12.36 3.63
C GLU A 36 3.03 13.29 2.92
N GLY A 37 1.79 13.38 3.43
CA GLY A 37 0.76 14.26 2.89
C GLY A 37 -0.06 13.69 1.73
N ALA A 38 0.04 12.39 1.45
CA ALA A 38 -0.70 11.71 0.37
C ALA A 38 -0.58 12.42 -1.01
N VAL A 39 0.60 12.99 -1.27
CA VAL A 39 0.92 13.65 -2.53
C VAL A 39 1.21 12.61 -3.61
N LEU A 40 0.91 12.96 -4.86
CA LEU A 40 1.25 12.11 -6.00
C LEU A 40 2.73 12.26 -6.33
N LYS A 41 3.51 11.18 -6.14
CA LYS A 41 4.90 11.07 -6.58
C LYS A 41 4.90 10.39 -7.95
N LEU A 42 4.91 11.19 -9.02
CA LEU A 42 5.07 10.73 -10.40
C LEU A 42 6.55 10.46 -10.73
#